data_AF-A0A7V2Y700-F1
#
_entry.id   AF-A0A7V2Y700-F1
#
_cell.length_a   1.000
_cell.length_b   1.000
_cell.length_c   1.000
_cell.angle_alpha   90.00
_cell.angle_beta   90.00
_cell.angle_gamma   90.00
#
_symmetry.space_group_name_H-M   'P 1'
#
loop_
_entity.id
_entity.type
_entity.pdbx_description
1 polymer ?
#
loop_
_entity_poly.entity_id
_entity_poly.type
_entity_poly.pdbx_seq_one_letter_code
_entity_poly.pdbx_strand_id
1 'polypeptide(L)'
;MKKIAVAVVVLVALVIVGVICFATAGCNRSEAVAATSQPARTSSAADTPVTVTPAALASTPASTPSESVGQAALKKAADDKKHLFLFVSENDNEETAAAKRVLEAAATKLGDKADLAFIKRDDPAEKDTVEKFQLARAPMPIVLAFAPNGAITGAYFGEKLKDPQLQDSIASESEQQCMKALQERKLVFVCVQNATTKSNDVAMKGVNEFKADTRFAQFTEVVKIDPAADAEQSFLTKLKIDPKATEATTAFLAPPDALVSKVNGATSKDALVAALTAASSGGCGGGSCSPGGCGPRR
;
A
#
# COMPACT_ATOMS: atom_id res chain seq x y z
N MET A 1 6.38 -40.47 0.21
CA MET A 1 5.76 -39.65 -0.85
C MET A 1 5.72 -38.17 -0.45
N LYS A 2 6.89 -37.52 -0.29
CA LYS A 2 7.00 -36.19 0.35
C LYS A 2 7.88 -35.17 -0.41
N LYS A 3 8.11 -35.38 -1.71
CA LYS A 3 9.05 -34.56 -2.51
C LYS A 3 8.42 -33.77 -3.67
N ILE A 4 7.10 -33.79 -3.86
CA ILE A 4 6.44 -33.15 -5.02
C ILE A 4 5.85 -31.76 -4.67
N ALA A 5 5.65 -31.44 -3.39
CA ALA A 5 4.96 -30.20 -2.98
C ALA A 5 5.79 -28.90 -3.11
N VAL A 6 7.12 -29.00 -3.28
CA VAL A 6 8.00 -27.81 -3.30
C VAL A 6 8.11 -27.17 -4.70
N ALA A 7 7.80 -27.92 -5.76
CA ALA A 7 7.99 -27.44 -7.13
C ALA A 7 6.85 -26.54 -7.66
N VAL A 8 5.65 -26.60 -7.06
CA VAL A 8 4.47 -25.87 -7.57
C VAL A 8 4.41 -24.42 -7.07
N VAL A 9 5.03 -24.12 -5.93
CA VAL A 9 4.99 -22.77 -5.33
C VAL A 9 5.88 -21.77 -6.09
N VAL A 10 6.88 -22.24 -6.83
CA VAL A 10 7.80 -21.37 -7.58
C VAL A 10 7.22 -20.91 -8.93
N LEU A 11 6.21 -21.60 -9.47
CA LEU A 11 5.71 -21.32 -10.83
C LEU A 11 4.66 -20.18 -10.90
N VAL A 12 4.03 -19.82 -9.78
CA VAL A 12 2.92 -18.85 -9.78
C VAL A 12 3.39 -17.39 -9.66
N ALA A 13 4.64 -17.17 -9.25
CA ALA A 13 5.21 -15.82 -9.07
C ALA A 13 5.61 -15.09 -10.38
N LEU A 14 5.49 -15.73 -11.55
CA LEU A 14 6.04 -15.21 -12.82
C LEU A 14 5.02 -14.57 -13.79
N VAL A 15 3.72 -14.56 -13.47
CA VAL A 15 2.69 -14.13 -14.47
C VAL A 15 2.28 -12.66 -14.35
N ILE A 16 2.64 -11.93 -13.29
CA ILE A 16 2.15 -10.55 -13.07
C ILE A 16 3.04 -9.46 -13.72
N VAL A 17 4.22 -9.80 -14.27
CA VAL A 17 5.17 -8.81 -14.85
C VAL A 17 4.98 -8.60 -16.37
N GLY A 18 3.99 -9.23 -17.00
CA GLY A 18 3.98 -9.40 -18.46
C GLY A 18 3.01 -8.56 -19.30
N VAL A 19 2.60 -7.33 -18.94
CA VAL A 19 1.77 -6.51 -19.85
C VAL A 19 2.03 -4.99 -19.74
N ILE A 20 3.27 -4.53 -19.93
CA ILE A 20 3.53 -3.13 -20.33
C ILE A 20 4.76 -3.10 -21.26
N CYS A 21 4.54 -3.15 -22.58
CA CYS A 21 5.36 -2.54 -23.64
C CYS A 21 4.81 -2.92 -25.03
N PHE A 22 5.03 -2.04 -26.02
CA PHE A 22 4.55 -2.01 -27.42
C PHE A 22 3.17 -1.34 -27.58
N ALA A 23 2.98 -0.25 -28.34
CA ALA A 23 3.81 0.36 -29.37
C ALA A 23 3.52 1.86 -29.53
N THR A 24 4.58 2.63 -29.80
CA THR A 24 4.57 3.93 -30.48
C THR A 24 4.80 3.71 -31.98
N ALA A 25 3.99 4.31 -32.85
CA ALA A 25 4.36 4.65 -34.24
C ALA A 25 3.27 5.48 -34.97
N GLY A 26 3.69 6.58 -35.62
CA GLY A 26 3.00 7.25 -36.73
C GLY A 26 2.07 8.41 -36.33
N CYS A 27 2.05 9.58 -36.97
CA CYS A 27 2.68 10.04 -38.22
C CYS A 27 2.89 11.56 -38.17
N ASN A 28 4.04 11.99 -38.69
CA ASN A 28 4.28 13.35 -39.18
C ASN A 28 3.34 13.65 -40.35
N ARG A 29 2.71 14.82 -40.37
CA ARG A 29 2.28 15.46 -41.62
C ARG A 29 2.35 16.98 -41.48
N SER A 30 3.37 17.55 -42.12
CA SER A 30 3.47 18.96 -42.46
C SER A 30 2.43 19.29 -43.52
N GLU A 31 1.70 20.39 -43.34
CA GLU A 31 1.19 21.20 -44.46
C GLU A 31 1.02 22.64 -43.98
N ALA A 32 1.71 23.54 -44.68
CA ALA A 32 1.68 24.98 -44.51
C ALA A 32 0.56 25.57 -45.36
N VAL A 33 -0.21 26.54 -44.86
CA VAL A 33 -0.93 27.49 -45.72
C VAL A 33 -1.03 28.87 -45.07
N ALA A 34 -0.37 29.81 -45.74
CA ALA A 34 -0.72 31.20 -46.04
C ALA A 34 -1.20 32.16 -44.93
N ALA A 35 -0.40 33.23 -44.82
CA ALA A 35 -0.80 34.56 -44.40
C ALA A 35 -1.99 35.10 -45.20
N THR A 36 -2.88 35.85 -44.54
CA THR A 36 -3.62 36.99 -45.11
C THR A 36 -4.19 37.86 -43.97
N SER A 37 -3.57 39.02 -43.81
CA SER A 37 -4.15 40.36 -43.71
C SER A 37 -5.39 40.64 -42.85
N GLN A 38 -5.18 41.48 -41.83
CA GLN A 38 -6.15 42.46 -41.31
C GLN A 38 -6.71 43.37 -42.42
N PRO A 39 -7.91 43.94 -42.21
CA PRO A 39 -7.94 45.38 -42.02
C PRO A 39 -8.85 45.86 -40.88
N ALA A 40 -8.51 47.05 -40.40
CA ALA A 40 -9.16 47.83 -39.38
C ALA A 40 -10.58 48.28 -39.74
N ARG A 41 -11.43 48.48 -38.71
CA ARG A 41 -12.42 49.56 -38.67
C ARG A 41 -12.48 50.18 -37.27
N THR A 42 -12.20 51.47 -37.24
CA THR A 42 -12.51 52.47 -36.22
C THR A 42 -13.98 52.90 -36.34
N SER A 43 -14.66 53.07 -35.20
CA SER A 43 -15.74 54.03 -34.91
C SER A 43 -16.13 53.83 -33.43
N SER A 44 -15.81 54.71 -32.48
CA SER A 44 -16.38 56.04 -32.16
C SER A 44 -17.63 56.01 -31.26
N ALA A 45 -17.52 56.74 -30.14
CA ALA A 45 -18.55 57.33 -29.28
C ALA A 45 -19.45 56.38 -28.46
N ALA A 46 -20.01 56.70 -27.29
CA ALA A 46 -19.82 57.67 -26.20
C ALA A 46 -20.89 57.29 -25.15
N ASP A 47 -20.70 57.68 -23.88
CA ASP A 47 -21.73 57.83 -22.81
C ASP A 47 -22.65 56.63 -22.49
N THR A 48 -22.70 56.07 -21.28
CA THR A 48 -23.06 56.69 -19.98
C THR A 48 -22.89 55.62 -18.86
N PRO A 49 -22.75 55.99 -17.58
CA PRO A 49 -22.57 55.04 -16.48
C PRO A 49 -23.93 54.57 -15.95
N VAL A 50 -24.19 53.26 -15.97
CA VAL A 50 -25.33 52.67 -15.25
C VAL A 50 -24.81 51.89 -14.07
N THR A 51 -25.04 52.46 -12.89
CA THR A 51 -24.94 51.83 -11.58
C THR A 51 -25.77 50.55 -11.55
N VAL A 52 -25.12 49.40 -11.52
CA VAL A 52 -25.76 48.12 -11.14
C VAL A 52 -25.30 47.76 -9.73
N THR A 53 -26.24 47.92 -8.81
CA THR A 53 -26.25 47.41 -7.44
C THR A 53 -25.78 45.96 -7.39
N PRO A 54 -24.87 45.56 -6.49
CA PRO A 54 -24.51 44.16 -6.32
C PRO A 54 -25.70 43.42 -5.70
N ALA A 55 -26.36 42.59 -6.49
CA ALA A 55 -27.26 41.56 -5.97
C ALA A 55 -26.42 40.58 -5.16
N ALA A 56 -26.59 40.62 -3.84
CA ALA A 56 -26.06 39.63 -2.93
C ALA A 56 -26.56 38.25 -3.34
N LEU A 57 -25.69 37.49 -4.02
CA LEU A 57 -25.84 36.05 -4.16
C LEU A 57 -25.75 35.49 -2.74
N ALA A 58 -26.90 35.08 -2.21
CA ALA A 58 -26.97 34.22 -1.05
C ALA A 58 -26.16 32.96 -1.37
N SER A 59 -24.97 32.88 -0.81
CA SER A 59 -24.16 31.67 -0.81
C SER A 59 -24.96 30.60 -0.06
N THR A 60 -25.62 29.72 -0.81
CA THR A 60 -26.09 28.44 -0.31
C THR A 60 -24.90 27.77 0.39
N PRO A 61 -24.98 27.39 1.67
CA PRO A 61 -23.89 26.68 2.31
C PRO A 61 -23.64 25.42 1.51
N ALA A 62 -22.42 25.30 0.97
CA ALA A 62 -21.93 24.10 0.35
C ALA A 62 -22.20 22.95 1.33
N SER A 63 -23.07 22.03 0.94
CA SER A 63 -23.35 20.83 1.71
C SER A 63 -22.01 20.12 1.90
N THR A 64 -21.53 20.06 3.13
CA THR A 64 -20.44 19.18 3.51
C THR A 64 -20.78 17.80 2.96
N PRO A 65 -19.89 17.11 2.23
CA PRO A 65 -20.16 15.76 1.77
C PRO A 65 -20.53 14.93 3.00
N SER A 66 -21.74 14.37 2.99
CA SER A 66 -22.14 13.40 4.01
C SER A 66 -21.10 12.29 3.97
N GLU A 67 -20.49 12.00 5.10
CA GLU A 67 -19.49 10.95 5.23
C GLU A 67 -20.06 9.61 4.72
N SER A 68 -19.26 8.90 3.92
CA SER A 68 -19.67 7.61 3.34
C SER A 68 -19.72 6.50 4.40
N VAL A 69 -20.42 5.40 4.12
CA VAL A 69 -20.44 4.22 5.01
C VAL A 69 -19.03 3.66 5.18
N GLY A 70 -18.27 3.58 4.09
CA GLY A 70 -16.87 3.14 4.11
C GLY A 70 -15.97 4.04 4.97
N GLN A 71 -16.12 5.35 4.84
CA GLN A 71 -15.35 6.32 5.64
C GLN A 71 -15.72 6.26 7.13
N ALA A 72 -17.02 6.22 7.44
CA ALA A 72 -17.51 6.13 8.81
C ALA A 72 -17.04 4.82 9.48
N ALA A 73 -17.08 3.71 8.76
CA ALA A 73 -16.59 2.42 9.25
C ALA A 73 -15.09 2.44 9.54
N LEU A 74 -14.28 3.06 8.66
CA LEU A 74 -12.84 3.21 8.87
C LEU A 74 -12.53 4.04 10.12
N LYS A 75 -13.23 5.16 10.31
CA LYS A 75 -13.05 6.00 11.51
C LYS A 75 -13.46 5.26 12.77
N LYS A 76 -14.64 4.64 12.77
CA LYS A 76 -15.14 3.89 13.91
C LYS A 76 -14.18 2.75 14.30
N ALA A 77 -13.71 1.96 13.35
CA ALA A 77 -12.79 0.87 13.65
C ALA A 77 -11.46 1.37 14.23
N ALA A 78 -10.96 2.52 13.75
CA ALA A 78 -9.79 3.17 14.31
C ALA A 78 -10.03 3.65 15.75
N ASP A 79 -11.17 4.31 16.01
CA ASP A 79 -11.56 4.80 17.33
C ASP A 79 -11.75 3.67 18.35
N ASP A 80 -12.38 2.57 17.91
CA ASP A 80 -12.63 1.36 18.71
C ASP A 80 -11.37 0.46 18.82
N LYS A 81 -10.28 0.81 18.14
CA LYS A 81 -9.03 0.03 18.03
C LYS A 81 -9.24 -1.40 17.51
N LYS A 82 -10.16 -1.56 16.57
CA LYS A 82 -10.50 -2.83 15.93
C LYS A 82 -10.00 -2.90 14.50
N HIS A 83 -9.85 -4.12 14.00
CA HIS A 83 -9.64 -4.32 12.57
C HIS A 83 -10.97 -4.13 11.83
N LEU A 84 -10.93 -3.63 10.59
CA LEU A 84 -12.11 -3.53 9.74
C LEU A 84 -11.95 -4.46 8.53
N PHE A 85 -12.97 -5.26 8.26
CA PHE A 85 -13.08 -5.96 6.97
C PHE A 85 -14.16 -5.27 6.15
N LEU A 86 -13.71 -4.52 5.13
CA LEU A 86 -14.56 -3.78 4.21
C LEU A 86 -14.85 -4.66 2.99
N PHE A 87 -16.08 -5.16 2.90
CA PHE A 87 -16.58 -5.87 1.74
C PHE A 87 -17.06 -4.87 0.69
N VAL A 88 -16.52 -4.98 -0.51
CA VAL A 88 -16.83 -4.13 -1.66
C VAL A 88 -17.41 -4.99 -2.76
N SER A 89 -18.60 -4.63 -3.22
CA SER A 89 -19.27 -5.28 -4.35
C SER A 89 -19.68 -4.27 -5.41
N GLU A 90 -19.93 -4.78 -6.62
CA GLU A 90 -20.54 -4.01 -7.72
C GLU A 90 -22.02 -4.32 -7.89
N ASN A 91 -22.43 -5.58 -7.70
CA ASN A 91 -23.79 -6.04 -7.91
C ASN A 91 -24.24 -6.94 -6.75
N ASP A 92 -25.56 -7.07 -6.55
CA ASP A 92 -26.15 -7.94 -5.53
C ASP A 92 -26.57 -9.31 -6.13
N ASN A 93 -25.66 -9.97 -6.85
CA ASN A 93 -25.92 -11.30 -7.42
C ASN A 93 -25.73 -12.43 -6.37
N GLU A 94 -26.13 -13.66 -6.73
CA GLU A 94 -26.00 -14.81 -5.83
C GLU A 94 -24.56 -15.07 -5.40
N GLU A 95 -23.58 -14.85 -6.27
CA GLU A 95 -22.15 -14.99 -5.96
C GLU A 95 -21.71 -14.00 -4.88
N THR A 96 -22.09 -12.72 -5.01
CA THR A 96 -21.79 -11.68 -4.02
C THR A 96 -22.48 -11.98 -2.69
N ALA A 97 -23.74 -12.43 -2.74
CA ALA A 97 -24.47 -12.83 -1.55
C ALA A 97 -23.84 -14.06 -0.87
N ALA A 98 -23.32 -15.03 -1.63
CA ALA A 98 -22.60 -16.18 -1.09
C ALA A 98 -21.27 -15.74 -0.44
N ALA A 99 -20.49 -14.92 -1.12
CA ALA A 99 -19.24 -14.37 -0.60
C ALA A 99 -19.44 -13.56 0.69
N LYS A 100 -20.50 -12.75 0.76
CA LYS A 100 -20.89 -12.02 1.97
C LYS A 100 -21.17 -12.95 3.14
N ARG A 101 -21.95 -14.03 2.93
CA ARG A 101 -22.24 -15.03 3.98
C ARG A 101 -20.98 -15.73 4.47
N VAL A 102 -20.05 -16.06 3.56
CA VAL A 102 -18.77 -16.66 3.91
C VAL A 102 -17.94 -15.70 4.77
N LEU A 103 -17.88 -14.41 4.41
CA LEU A 103 -17.20 -13.39 5.20
C LEU A 103 -17.80 -13.26 6.60
N GLU A 104 -19.13 -13.12 6.70
CA GLU A 104 -19.84 -13.01 7.98
C GLU A 104 -19.58 -14.23 8.87
N ALA A 105 -19.66 -15.44 8.30
CA ALA A 105 -19.35 -16.67 9.01
C ALA A 105 -17.90 -16.71 9.50
N ALA A 106 -16.93 -16.28 8.68
CA ALA A 106 -15.52 -16.23 9.07
C ALA A 106 -15.26 -15.17 10.17
N ALA A 107 -15.94 -14.02 10.10
CA ALA A 107 -15.78 -12.92 11.05
C ALA A 107 -16.26 -13.29 12.46
N THR A 108 -17.22 -14.21 12.59
CA THR A 108 -17.65 -14.71 13.92
C THR A 108 -16.49 -15.30 14.74
N LYS A 109 -15.46 -15.83 14.07
CA LYS A 109 -14.25 -16.37 14.71
C LYS A 109 -13.33 -15.27 15.27
N LEU A 110 -13.48 -14.03 14.83
CA LEU A 110 -12.69 -12.89 15.29
C LEU A 110 -13.27 -12.23 16.53
N GLY A 111 -14.57 -12.43 16.80
CA GLY A 111 -15.27 -11.79 17.92
C GLY A 111 -15.13 -10.27 17.90
N ASP A 112 -14.86 -9.68 19.06
CA ASP A 112 -14.73 -8.22 19.21
C ASP A 112 -13.44 -7.61 18.62
N LYS A 113 -12.58 -8.41 18.00
CA LYS A 113 -11.32 -7.92 17.41
C LYS A 113 -11.53 -7.20 16.08
N ALA A 114 -12.69 -7.38 15.45
CA ALA A 114 -12.95 -6.83 14.13
C ALA A 114 -14.41 -6.43 13.92
N ASP A 115 -14.59 -5.38 13.12
CA ASP A 115 -15.87 -4.93 12.61
C ASP A 115 -15.98 -5.26 11.11
N LEU A 116 -17.22 -5.37 10.62
CA LEU A 116 -17.53 -5.55 9.21
C LEU A 116 -18.23 -4.30 8.66
N ALA A 117 -17.89 -3.94 7.44
CA ALA A 117 -18.64 -2.95 6.67
C ALA A 117 -18.85 -3.44 5.24
N PHE A 118 -19.96 -3.00 4.64
CA PHE A 118 -20.36 -3.37 3.29
C PHE A 118 -20.61 -2.10 2.50
N ILE A 119 -19.93 -1.96 1.37
CA ILE A 119 -20.10 -0.83 0.47
C ILE A 119 -20.29 -1.32 -0.96
N LYS A 120 -20.95 -0.48 -1.75
CA LYS A 120 -21.07 -0.68 -3.20
C LYS A 120 -20.08 0.23 -3.91
N ARG A 121 -19.36 -0.31 -4.89
CA ARG A 121 -18.34 0.41 -5.65
C ARG A 121 -18.93 1.52 -6.51
N ASP A 122 -20.15 1.31 -7.02
CA ASP A 122 -20.87 2.23 -7.89
C ASP A 122 -21.70 3.27 -7.12
N ASP A 123 -21.74 3.19 -5.78
CA ASP A 123 -22.39 4.21 -4.95
C ASP A 123 -21.60 5.53 -5.02
N PRO A 124 -22.21 6.63 -5.49
CA PRO A 124 -21.55 7.94 -5.56
C PRO A 124 -21.03 8.42 -4.20
N ALA A 125 -21.64 8.02 -3.09
CA ALA A 125 -21.18 8.38 -1.74
C ALA A 125 -19.83 7.72 -1.42
N GLU A 126 -19.51 6.58 -2.02
CA GLU A 126 -18.28 5.82 -1.76
C GLU A 126 -17.14 6.17 -2.72
N LYS A 127 -17.35 7.14 -3.62
CA LYS A 127 -16.37 7.53 -4.64
C LYS A 127 -14.99 7.81 -4.06
N ASP A 128 -14.91 8.57 -2.98
CA ASP A 128 -13.62 8.92 -2.33
C ASP A 128 -12.91 7.66 -1.79
N THR A 129 -13.66 6.73 -1.20
CA THR A 129 -13.13 5.44 -0.71
C THR A 129 -12.63 4.58 -1.88
N VAL A 130 -13.42 4.51 -2.96
CA VAL A 130 -13.08 3.75 -4.17
C VAL A 130 -11.84 4.29 -4.85
N GLU A 131 -11.71 5.61 -4.95
CA GLU A 131 -10.53 6.27 -5.52
C GLU A 131 -9.29 6.10 -4.64
N LYS A 132 -9.41 6.36 -3.33
CA LYS A 132 -8.31 6.25 -2.37
C LYS A 132 -7.67 4.87 -2.37
N PHE A 133 -8.48 3.82 -2.43
CA PHE A 133 -8.01 2.43 -2.42
C PHE A 133 -7.92 1.79 -3.81
N GLN A 134 -8.07 2.57 -4.87
CA GLN A 134 -7.98 2.13 -6.28
C GLN A 134 -8.89 0.95 -6.62
N LEU A 135 -10.08 0.90 -6.00
CA LEU A 135 -11.05 -0.20 -6.13
C LEU A 135 -11.76 -0.23 -7.49
N ALA A 136 -11.63 0.82 -8.29
CA ALA A 136 -12.24 0.91 -9.62
C ALA A 136 -11.81 -0.22 -10.57
N ARG A 137 -10.59 -0.75 -10.40
CA ARG A 137 -10.04 -1.86 -11.21
C ARG A 137 -9.88 -3.17 -10.43
N ALA A 138 -10.33 -3.20 -9.18
CA ALA A 138 -10.21 -4.38 -8.34
C ALA A 138 -11.18 -5.49 -8.83
N PRO A 139 -10.78 -6.77 -8.72
CA PRO A 139 -11.70 -7.88 -8.93
C PRO A 139 -12.84 -7.80 -7.91
N MET A 140 -14.06 -8.10 -8.32
CA MET A 140 -15.25 -8.00 -7.47
C MET A 140 -15.92 -9.37 -7.32
N PRO A 141 -16.48 -9.71 -6.14
CA PRO A 141 -16.36 -8.96 -4.88
C PRO A 141 -14.95 -9.06 -4.27
N ILE A 142 -14.59 -8.05 -3.47
CA ILE A 142 -13.32 -8.01 -2.73
C ILE A 142 -13.56 -7.60 -1.27
N VAL A 143 -12.77 -8.16 -0.37
CA VAL A 143 -12.69 -7.74 1.03
C VAL A 143 -11.32 -7.16 1.29
N LEU A 144 -11.27 -5.90 1.72
CA LEU A 144 -10.06 -5.28 2.23
C LEU A 144 -10.04 -5.37 3.75
N ALA A 145 -8.94 -5.86 4.30
CA ALA A 145 -8.71 -5.86 5.74
C ALA A 145 -7.88 -4.63 6.11
N PHE A 146 -8.33 -3.90 7.12
CA PHE A 146 -7.68 -2.72 7.67
C PHE A 146 -7.34 -2.94 9.13
N ALA A 147 -6.13 -2.53 9.49
CA ALA A 147 -5.70 -2.37 10.87
C ALA A 147 -6.37 -1.15 11.54
N PRO A 148 -6.40 -1.11 12.88
CA PRO A 148 -6.80 0.06 13.67
C PRO A 148 -6.12 1.37 13.25
N ASN A 149 -4.86 1.33 12.80
CA ASN A 149 -4.15 2.52 12.35
C ASN A 149 -4.45 2.92 10.88
N GLY A 150 -5.32 2.18 10.20
CA GLY A 150 -5.70 2.39 8.80
C GLY A 150 -4.79 1.70 7.77
N ALA A 151 -3.79 0.93 8.18
CA ALA A 151 -2.99 0.13 7.25
C ALA A 151 -3.83 -0.98 6.62
N ILE A 152 -3.64 -1.23 5.32
CA ILE A 152 -4.25 -2.40 4.66
C ILE A 152 -3.45 -3.64 5.05
N THR A 153 -4.06 -4.58 5.78
CA THR A 153 -3.37 -5.80 6.23
C THR A 153 -3.62 -7.01 5.33
N GLY A 154 -4.63 -6.93 4.46
CA GLY A 154 -4.96 -8.02 3.55
C GLY A 154 -6.01 -7.65 2.51
N ALA A 155 -6.09 -8.48 1.48
CA ALA A 155 -7.11 -8.41 0.43
C ALA A 155 -7.56 -9.82 0.04
N TYR A 156 -8.87 -10.06 0.07
CA TYR A 156 -9.49 -11.37 -0.22
C TYR A 156 -10.46 -11.22 -1.40
N PHE A 157 -10.20 -11.95 -2.48
CA PHE A 157 -11.04 -12.01 -3.68
C PHE A 157 -10.88 -13.40 -4.34
N GLY A 158 -11.82 -13.77 -5.20
CA GLY A 158 -11.80 -15.08 -5.88
C GLY A 158 -11.72 -16.24 -4.88
N GLU A 159 -10.80 -17.18 -5.10
CA GLU A 159 -10.62 -18.36 -4.23
C GLU A 159 -10.30 -17.99 -2.77
N LYS A 160 -9.55 -16.90 -2.53
CA LYS A 160 -9.22 -16.46 -1.16
C LYS A 160 -10.44 -15.99 -0.38
N LEU A 161 -11.53 -15.63 -1.06
CA LEU A 161 -12.77 -15.20 -0.43
C LEU A 161 -13.70 -16.38 -0.11
N LYS A 162 -13.48 -17.56 -0.72
CA LYS A 162 -14.26 -18.78 -0.44
C LYS A 162 -13.90 -19.41 0.91
N ASP A 163 -12.64 -19.26 1.32
CA ASP A 163 -12.17 -19.63 2.65
C ASP A 163 -11.25 -18.52 3.18
N PRO A 164 -11.81 -17.39 3.65
CA PRO A 164 -11.02 -16.26 4.07
C PRO A 164 -10.43 -16.56 5.45
N GLN A 165 -9.11 -16.79 5.47
CA GLN A 165 -8.31 -16.86 6.70
C GLN A 165 -8.16 -15.45 7.29
N LEU A 166 -9.25 -14.86 7.81
CA LEU A 166 -9.27 -13.47 8.28
C LEU A 166 -8.30 -13.21 9.44
N GLN A 167 -7.99 -14.25 10.21
CA GLN A 167 -7.06 -14.22 11.34
C GLN A 167 -5.63 -13.81 10.90
N ASP A 168 -5.23 -14.18 9.68
CA ASP A 168 -3.92 -13.83 9.12
C ASP A 168 -3.77 -12.33 8.86
N SER A 169 -4.89 -11.61 8.73
CA SER A 169 -4.92 -10.15 8.54
C SER A 169 -4.96 -9.37 9.86
N ILE A 170 -4.99 -10.05 11.02
CA ILE A 170 -4.91 -9.39 12.33
C ILE A 170 -3.44 -9.16 12.65
N ALA A 171 -3.00 -7.92 12.49
CA ALA A 171 -1.62 -7.50 12.70
C ALA A 171 -1.40 -7.03 14.15
N SER A 172 -0.20 -7.26 14.69
CA SER A 172 0.24 -6.67 15.96
C SER A 172 0.46 -5.17 15.82
N GLU A 173 0.54 -4.43 16.93
CA GLU A 173 0.70 -2.96 16.86
C GLU A 173 1.94 -2.54 16.06
N SER A 174 3.07 -3.22 16.28
CA SER A 174 4.31 -2.92 15.55
C SER A 174 4.22 -3.31 14.07
N GLU A 175 3.58 -4.44 13.75
CA GLU A 175 3.33 -4.85 12.37
C GLU A 175 2.44 -3.82 11.64
N GLN A 176 1.37 -3.35 12.29
CA GLN A 176 0.50 -2.31 11.74
C GLN A 176 1.28 -1.03 11.42
N GLN A 177 2.15 -0.59 12.33
CA GLN A 177 2.99 0.60 12.11
C GLN A 177 3.93 0.41 10.91
N CYS A 178 4.56 -0.76 10.79
CA CYS A 178 5.42 -1.09 9.66
C CYS A 178 4.64 -1.06 8.34
N MET A 179 3.49 -1.75 8.28
CA MET A 179 2.66 -1.82 7.09
C MET A 179 2.16 -0.44 6.66
N LYS A 180 1.74 0.40 7.62
CA LYS A 180 1.32 1.78 7.34
C LYS A 180 2.45 2.60 6.72
N ALA A 181 3.64 2.55 7.32
CA ALA A 181 4.79 3.29 6.83
C ALA A 181 5.20 2.81 5.42
N LEU A 182 5.18 1.50 5.16
CA LEU A 182 5.46 0.94 3.83
C LEU A 182 4.42 1.39 2.78
N GLN A 183 3.14 1.44 3.15
CA GLN A 183 2.06 1.93 2.29
C GLN A 183 2.16 3.43 2.01
N GLU A 184 2.68 4.20 2.97
CA GLU A 184 3.05 5.62 2.81
C GLU A 184 4.37 5.80 2.04
N ARG A 185 4.94 4.72 1.49
CA ARG A 185 6.21 4.68 0.75
C ARG A 185 7.44 5.08 1.57
N LYS A 186 7.40 4.87 2.88
CA LYS A 186 8.55 5.06 3.77
C LYS A 186 9.38 3.78 3.87
N LEU A 187 10.67 3.98 4.09
CA LEU A 187 11.63 2.99 4.56
C LEU A 187 11.37 2.71 6.04
N VAL A 188 11.44 1.46 6.46
CA VAL A 188 11.13 1.06 7.85
C VAL A 188 12.30 0.29 8.44
N PHE A 189 12.79 0.74 9.59
CA PHE A 189 13.69 -0.03 10.44
C PHE A 189 12.90 -0.68 11.57
N VAL A 190 12.90 -2.00 11.60
CA VAL A 190 12.38 -2.80 12.71
C VAL A 190 13.54 -3.16 13.62
N CYS A 191 13.63 -2.47 14.75
CA CYS A 191 14.69 -2.64 15.75
C CYS A 191 14.17 -3.52 16.89
N VAL A 192 14.54 -4.80 16.87
CA VAL A 192 14.15 -5.80 17.87
C VAL A 192 15.22 -5.83 18.96
N GLN A 193 14.87 -5.28 20.12
CA GLN A 193 15.78 -5.15 21.27
C GLN A 193 15.03 -4.81 22.56
N ASN A 194 15.59 -5.20 23.70
CA ASN A 194 15.10 -4.85 25.04
C ASN A 194 16.28 -4.75 26.04
N ALA A 195 15.99 -4.64 27.33
CA ALA A 195 17.02 -4.54 28.37
C ALA A 195 17.95 -5.77 28.47
N THR A 196 17.53 -6.93 27.94
CA THR A 196 18.30 -8.19 27.98
C THR A 196 19.16 -8.42 26.74
N THR A 197 18.91 -7.69 25.65
CA THR A 197 19.71 -7.77 24.43
C THR A 197 20.99 -6.96 24.55
N LYS A 198 22.06 -7.47 23.94
CA LYS A 198 23.36 -6.79 23.83
C LYS A 198 23.40 -5.94 22.57
N SER A 199 24.33 -4.99 22.55
CA SER A 199 24.63 -4.16 21.37
C SER A 199 23.51 -3.20 20.95
N ASN A 200 22.55 -2.90 21.83
CA ASN A 200 21.41 -2.02 21.54
C ASN A 200 21.83 -0.63 21.04
N ASP A 201 22.77 0.01 21.74
CA ASP A 201 23.20 1.38 21.39
C ASP A 201 23.90 1.42 20.02
N VAL A 202 24.77 0.45 19.76
CA VAL A 202 25.49 0.35 18.48
C VAL A 202 24.59 -0.12 17.34
N ALA A 203 23.54 -0.90 17.62
CA ALA A 203 22.50 -1.26 16.66
C ALA A 203 21.65 -0.04 16.28
N MET A 204 21.34 0.82 17.25
CA MET A 204 20.57 2.04 17.02
C MET A 204 21.39 3.17 16.40
N LYS A 205 22.71 3.19 16.58
CA LYS A 205 23.58 4.25 16.06
C LYS A 205 23.44 4.41 14.55
N GLY A 206 23.63 3.35 13.77
CA GLY A 206 23.53 3.42 12.30
C GLY A 206 22.12 3.77 11.82
N VAL A 207 21.08 3.30 12.50
CA VAL A 207 19.67 3.65 12.22
C VAL A 207 19.41 5.13 12.46
N ASN A 208 19.89 5.67 13.58
CA ASN A 208 19.72 7.08 13.92
C ASN A 208 20.51 7.98 12.97
N GLU A 209 21.74 7.59 12.59
CA GLU A 209 22.54 8.31 11.61
C GLU A 209 21.90 8.29 10.21
N PHE A 210 21.25 7.18 9.84
CA PHE A 210 20.47 7.08 8.61
C PHE A 210 19.25 8.01 8.65
N LYS A 211 18.48 7.99 9.76
CA LYS A 211 17.31 8.87 9.95
C LYS A 211 17.69 10.36 10.04
N ALA A 212 18.89 10.68 10.51
CA ALA A 212 19.40 12.06 10.56
C ALA A 212 19.86 12.58 9.18
N ASP A 213 20.05 11.71 8.19
CA ASP A 213 20.40 12.12 6.83
C ASP A 213 19.18 12.77 6.15
N THR A 214 19.33 14.01 5.69
CA THR A 214 18.25 14.76 5.04
C THR A 214 17.68 14.07 3.79
N ARG A 215 18.45 13.19 3.14
CA ARG A 215 17.99 12.40 1.99
C ARG A 215 16.93 11.36 2.38
N PHE A 216 16.97 10.87 3.61
CA PHE A 216 16.13 9.75 4.07
C PHE A 216 15.20 10.12 5.23
N ALA A 217 15.47 11.19 5.96
CA ALA A 217 14.78 11.56 7.20
C ALA A 217 13.25 11.57 7.08
N GLN A 218 12.72 12.23 6.05
CA GLN A 218 11.28 12.34 5.81
C GLN A 218 10.63 11.03 5.33
N PHE A 219 11.44 10.08 4.88
CA PHE A 219 11.00 8.79 4.35
C PHE A 219 11.39 7.62 5.25
N THR A 220 11.79 7.86 6.51
CA THR A 220 12.26 6.80 7.41
C THR A 220 11.40 6.70 8.66
N GLU A 221 10.80 5.54 8.87
CA GLU A 221 10.13 5.16 10.10
C GLU A 221 11.00 4.17 10.89
N VAL A 222 10.97 4.27 12.22
CA VAL A 222 11.75 3.39 13.09
C VAL A 222 10.81 2.79 14.13
N VAL A 223 10.58 1.50 14.02
CA VAL A 223 9.69 0.72 14.90
C VAL A 223 10.55 -0.12 15.83
N LYS A 224 10.42 0.11 17.14
CA LYS A 224 11.13 -0.68 18.16
C LYS A 224 10.21 -1.77 18.70
N ILE A 225 10.72 -2.99 18.79
CA ILE A 225 9.96 -4.15 19.22
C ILE A 225 10.69 -4.83 20.38
N ASP A 226 9.95 -5.12 21.44
CA ASP A 226 10.44 -6.00 22.50
C ASP A 226 10.34 -7.46 22.03
N PRO A 227 11.47 -8.19 21.89
CA PRO A 227 11.45 -9.59 21.49
C PRO A 227 10.67 -10.50 22.47
N ALA A 228 10.42 -10.07 23.71
CA ALA A 228 9.65 -10.83 24.70
C ALA A 228 8.13 -10.57 24.63
N ALA A 229 7.67 -9.64 23.79
CA ALA A 229 6.24 -9.33 23.69
C ALA A 229 5.49 -10.45 22.94
N ASP A 230 4.57 -11.14 23.61
CA ASP A 230 3.79 -12.24 23.02
C ASP A 230 2.97 -11.80 21.79
N ALA A 231 2.44 -10.57 21.83
CA ALA A 231 1.67 -10.00 20.73
C ALA A 231 2.47 -9.85 19.42
N GLU A 232 3.81 -9.76 19.52
CA GLU A 232 4.71 -9.49 18.39
C GLU A 232 5.36 -10.75 17.81
N GLN A 233 5.17 -11.91 18.44
CA GLN A 233 5.86 -13.16 18.06
C GLN A 233 5.53 -13.60 16.63
N SER A 234 4.28 -13.42 16.20
CA SER A 234 3.86 -13.72 14.82
C SER A 234 4.62 -12.85 13.82
N PHE A 235 4.76 -11.56 14.11
CA PHE A 235 5.48 -10.61 13.26
C PHE A 235 6.98 -10.91 13.21
N LEU A 236 7.61 -11.21 14.35
CA LEU A 236 9.01 -11.63 14.40
C LEU A 236 9.26 -12.91 13.60
N THR A 237 8.30 -13.85 13.63
CA THR A 237 8.35 -15.08 12.84
C THR A 237 8.30 -14.79 11.34
N LYS A 238 7.41 -13.89 10.90
CA LYS A 238 7.32 -13.43 9.49
C LYS A 238 8.65 -12.82 9.02
N LEU A 239 9.31 -12.04 9.87
CA LEU A 239 10.63 -11.46 9.60
C LEU A 239 11.81 -12.43 9.76
N LYS A 240 11.54 -13.68 10.17
CA LYS A 240 12.54 -14.71 10.49
C LYS A 240 13.57 -14.20 11.52
N ILE A 241 13.11 -13.44 12.52
CA ILE A 241 13.91 -12.96 13.64
C ILE A 241 13.70 -13.93 14.81
N ASP A 242 14.79 -14.37 15.43
CA ASP A 242 14.71 -15.19 16.63
C ASP A 242 14.45 -14.29 17.85
N PRO A 243 13.28 -14.39 18.51
CA PRO A 243 12.97 -13.60 19.71
C PRO A 243 13.89 -13.95 20.89
N LYS A 244 14.63 -15.05 20.84
CA LYS A 244 15.58 -15.46 21.89
C LYS A 244 17.01 -15.03 21.60
N ALA A 245 17.24 -14.28 20.51
CA ALA A 245 18.55 -13.74 20.21
C ALA A 245 19.06 -12.88 21.37
N THR A 246 20.33 -13.06 21.73
CA THR A 246 20.99 -12.28 22.79
C THR A 246 21.52 -10.95 22.28
N GLU A 247 21.49 -10.71 20.98
CA GLU A 247 21.92 -9.46 20.33
C GLU A 247 20.72 -8.73 19.72
N ALA A 248 20.76 -7.40 19.77
CA ALA A 248 19.80 -6.56 19.06
C ALA A 248 19.79 -6.90 17.57
N THR A 249 18.60 -7.00 16.98
CA THR A 249 18.43 -7.28 15.55
C THR A 249 17.74 -6.11 14.89
N THR A 250 18.32 -5.61 13.80
CA THR A 250 17.72 -4.57 12.95
C THR A 250 17.34 -5.20 11.62
N ALA A 251 16.04 -5.25 11.32
CA ALA A 251 15.53 -5.55 10.00
C ALA A 251 15.20 -4.25 9.26
N PHE A 252 15.58 -4.17 8.00
CA PHE A 252 15.37 -3.01 7.15
C PHE A 252 14.41 -3.36 6.02
N LEU A 253 13.27 -2.69 5.97
CA LEU A 253 12.20 -2.90 5.01
C LEU A 253 12.11 -1.70 4.06
N ALA A 254 11.87 -1.98 2.79
CA ALA A 254 11.57 -0.97 1.77
C ALA A 254 10.25 -1.32 1.05
N PRO A 255 9.48 -0.32 0.59
CA PRO A 255 8.27 -0.57 -0.17
C PRO A 255 8.51 -1.40 -1.45
N PRO A 256 7.54 -2.24 -1.87
CA PRO A 256 6.21 -2.38 -1.29
C PRO A 256 6.12 -3.28 -0.05
N ASP A 257 7.07 -4.20 0.19
CA ASP A 257 7.19 -5.00 1.43
C ASP A 257 8.50 -5.83 1.44
N ALA A 258 9.59 -5.26 0.91
CA ALA A 258 10.84 -5.97 0.69
C ALA A 258 11.75 -5.88 1.92
N LEU A 259 12.13 -7.03 2.50
CA LEU A 259 13.23 -7.11 3.46
C LEU A 259 14.56 -6.87 2.74
N VAL A 260 15.10 -5.66 2.87
CA VAL A 260 16.36 -5.21 2.26
C VAL A 260 17.55 -5.88 2.93
N SER A 261 17.58 -5.85 4.27
CA SER A 261 18.65 -6.45 5.04
C SER A 261 18.20 -6.78 6.46
N LYS A 262 18.88 -7.74 7.07
CA LYS A 262 18.77 -8.04 8.50
C LYS A 262 20.18 -8.08 9.09
N VAL A 263 20.40 -7.31 10.15
CA VAL A 263 21.70 -7.16 10.81
C VAL A 263 21.55 -7.46 12.29
N ASN A 264 22.41 -8.31 12.82
CA ASN A 264 22.51 -8.55 14.25
C ASN A 264 23.67 -7.71 14.81
N GLY A 265 23.46 -7.10 15.96
CA GLY A 265 24.44 -6.25 16.61
C GLY A 265 24.60 -4.89 15.93
N ALA A 266 25.85 -4.44 15.77
CA ALA A 266 26.16 -3.09 15.33
C ALA A 266 25.67 -2.80 13.90
N THR A 267 25.06 -1.64 13.70
CA THR A 267 24.71 -1.13 12.37
C THR A 267 25.54 0.10 12.04
N SER A 268 25.77 0.32 10.74
CA SER A 268 26.38 1.56 10.24
C SER A 268 25.54 2.11 9.09
N LYS A 269 25.51 3.45 8.99
CA LYS A 269 24.79 4.13 7.90
C LYS A 269 25.25 3.66 6.52
N ASP A 270 26.56 3.53 6.31
CA ASP A 270 27.12 3.14 5.01
C ASP A 270 26.67 1.73 4.61
N ALA A 271 26.62 0.79 5.55
CA ALA A 271 26.12 -0.56 5.29
C ALA A 271 24.63 -0.56 4.94
N LEU A 272 23.82 0.25 5.61
CA LEU A 272 22.38 0.37 5.35
C LEU A 272 22.11 1.01 3.98
N VAL A 273 22.86 2.07 3.63
CA VAL A 273 22.77 2.71 2.30
C VAL A 273 23.22 1.76 1.19
N ALA A 274 24.31 1.01 1.41
CA ALA A 274 24.77 0.00 0.46
C ALA A 274 23.72 -1.09 0.25
N ALA A 275 23.09 -1.58 1.32
CA ALA A 275 22.02 -2.57 1.23
C ALA A 275 20.80 -2.05 0.45
N LEU A 276 20.37 -0.80 0.71
CA LEU A 276 19.28 -0.16 -0.04
C LEU A 276 19.62 -0.01 -1.53
N THR A 277 20.85 0.41 -1.83
CA THR A 277 21.33 0.59 -3.21
C THR A 277 21.38 -0.75 -3.94
N ALA A 278 21.87 -1.80 -3.29
CA ALA A 278 21.87 -3.14 -3.86
C ALA A 278 20.45 -3.64 -4.13
N ALA A 279 19.53 -3.48 -3.18
CA ALA A 279 18.13 -3.90 -3.33
C ALA A 279 17.39 -3.14 -4.44
N SER A 280 17.68 -1.84 -4.62
CA SER A 280 17.08 -1.02 -5.69
C SER A 280 17.69 -1.29 -7.07
N SER A 281 18.98 -1.60 -7.15
CA SER A 281 19.66 -1.97 -8.40
C SER A 281 19.35 -3.39 -8.89
N GLY A 282 18.84 -4.27 -8.01
CA GLY A 282 18.41 -5.62 -8.37
C GLY A 282 17.09 -5.69 -9.15
N GLY A 283 16.34 -4.59 -9.23
CA GLY A 283 15.11 -4.48 -10.02
C GLY A 283 15.40 -3.86 -11.39
N CYS A 284 15.55 -4.71 -12.41
CA CYS A 284 15.84 -4.36 -13.82
C CYS A 284 17.25 -3.81 -14.12
N GLY A 285 18.18 -4.73 -14.42
CA GLY A 285 19.35 -4.46 -15.27
C GLY A 285 20.64 -5.16 -14.83
N GLY A 286 20.97 -6.30 -15.45
CA GLY A 286 22.30 -6.89 -15.30
C GLY A 286 22.39 -8.39 -15.59
N GLY A 287 22.50 -8.72 -16.87
CA GLY A 287 22.91 -10.00 -17.46
C GLY A 287 23.34 -11.16 -16.55
N SER A 288 22.51 -12.20 -16.54
CA SER A 288 22.99 -13.59 -16.65
C SER A 288 22.39 -14.25 -17.90
N CYS A 289 22.51 -13.56 -19.04
CA CYS A 289 22.77 -14.29 -20.28
C CYS A 289 24.19 -14.86 -20.16
N SER A 290 24.31 -16.05 -19.57
CA SER A 290 25.48 -16.88 -19.80
C SER A 290 25.70 -16.99 -21.30
N PRO A 291 26.90 -16.69 -21.83
CA PRO A 291 27.22 -16.99 -23.22
C PRO A 291 27.37 -18.50 -23.35
N GLY A 292 26.24 -19.18 -23.57
CA GLY A 292 26.21 -20.63 -23.75
C GLY A 292 24.91 -21.25 -23.27
N GLY A 293 23.98 -21.45 -24.20
CA GLY A 293 23.03 -22.55 -24.11
C GLY A 293 21.58 -22.17 -23.80
N CYS A 294 20.85 -21.76 -24.84
CA CYS A 294 19.43 -22.10 -24.99
C CYS A 294 19.08 -22.10 -26.49
N GLY A 295 19.54 -23.15 -27.18
CA GLY A 295 18.90 -23.61 -28.42
C GLY A 295 17.77 -24.60 -28.07
N PRO A 296 16.69 -24.66 -28.85
CA PRO A 296 15.55 -25.52 -28.53
C PRO A 296 15.96 -27.00 -28.66
N ARG A 297 15.70 -27.80 -27.62
CA ARG A 297 15.67 -29.26 -27.79
C ARG A 297 14.37 -29.63 -28.50
N ARG A 298 14.54 -30.31 -29.63
CA ARG A 298 13.49 -31.09 -30.31
C ARG A 298 12.91 -32.14 -29.38
#